data_AF-A0A502GE35-F1
#
_entry.id   AF-A0A502GE35-F1
#
_cell.length_a   1.000
_cell.length_b   1.000
_cell.length_c   1.000
_cell.angle_alpha   90.00
_cell.angle_beta   90.00
_cell.angle_gamma   90.00
#
_symmetry.space_group_name_H-M   'P 1'
#
loop_
_entity.id
_entity.type
_entity.pdbx_description
1 polymer ?
#
loop_
_entity_poly.entity_id
_entity_poly.type
_entity_poly.pdbx_seq_one_letter_code
_entity_poly.pdbx_strand_id
1 'polypeptide(L)'
;MSTPPLGRRAGPYQGHDRLPGWWTGLRGLPVALFALPLVPTFFLALATGEGRLVGGTVAGLAGVGLAMSRLARARRGDARRAGVLLGVGTGLAAGFAGGTGGLGAVVLGLMAWGGARLLYDGVTEAAPPPPPRPAPAPDALDPMRARLAALRAGDPRLLPAAQELGGLLDELAQRPDAAGQARRVLVVGIDGLERIGVRLSQGATPPETLPVLVDDLARAARQSAADLRGAETEALAIQVKVLQDRLHQEGIS
;
A
#
# COMPACT_ATOMS: atom_id res chain seq x y z
N MET A 1 -21.90 21.85 17.84
CA MET A 1 -21.81 20.55 17.14
C MET A 1 -21.75 20.84 15.64
N SER A 2 -20.56 20.85 15.07
CA SER A 2 -20.33 21.16 13.65
C SER A 2 -19.99 19.87 12.92
N THR A 3 -20.83 19.48 11.96
CA THR A 3 -20.57 18.34 11.07
C THR A 3 -19.43 18.69 10.11
N PRO A 4 -18.47 17.77 9.85
CA PRO A 4 -17.44 18.00 8.85
C PRO A 4 -18.05 17.96 7.44
N PRO A 5 -17.52 18.76 6.49
CA PRO A 5 -18.01 18.76 5.12
C PRO A 5 -17.68 17.42 4.46
N LEU A 6 -18.68 16.82 3.81
CA LEU A 6 -18.50 15.68 2.91
C LEU A 6 -17.51 16.07 1.81
N GLY A 7 -16.26 15.63 1.95
CA GLY A 7 -15.23 15.81 0.94
C GLY A 7 -15.69 15.19 -0.37
N ARG A 8 -16.03 16.04 -1.35
CA ARG A 8 -16.19 15.62 -2.73
C ARG A 8 -14.87 15.01 -3.17
N ARG A 9 -14.84 13.70 -3.40
CA ARG A 9 -13.75 13.02 -4.10
C ARG A 9 -13.68 13.63 -5.50
N ALA A 10 -12.77 14.58 -5.68
CA ALA A 10 -12.41 15.07 -7.00
C ALA A 10 -11.91 13.87 -7.79
N GLY A 11 -12.66 13.48 -8.81
CA GLY A 11 -12.27 12.43 -9.73
C GLY A 11 -10.96 12.82 -10.45
N PRO A 12 -10.10 11.85 -10.81
CA PRO A 12 -8.72 12.11 -11.21
C PRO A 12 -8.55 12.68 -12.63
N TYR A 13 -9.50 13.46 -13.15
CA TYR A 13 -9.43 13.98 -14.53
C TYR A 13 -9.88 15.45 -14.60
N GLN A 14 -8.92 16.35 -14.84
CA GLN A 14 -9.17 17.74 -15.22
C GLN A 14 -9.17 17.82 -16.75
N GLY A 15 -10.36 17.99 -17.33
CA GLY A 15 -10.58 18.04 -18.78
C GLY A 15 -12.05 17.80 -19.17
N HIS A 16 -12.79 17.14 -18.29
CA HIS A 16 -14.25 17.00 -18.37
C HIS A 16 -14.92 17.48 -17.08
N ASP A 17 -14.62 18.70 -16.64
CA ASP A 17 -15.31 19.32 -15.49
C ASP A 17 -16.81 19.58 -15.75
N ARG A 18 -17.31 19.27 -16.97
CA ARG A 18 -18.74 19.34 -17.31
C ARG A 18 -19.47 18.00 -17.27
N LEU A 19 -18.77 16.87 -17.13
CA LEU A 19 -19.42 15.58 -17.06
C LEU A 19 -19.53 15.11 -15.61
N PRO A 20 -20.71 14.65 -15.16
CA PRO A 20 -20.90 14.21 -13.79
C PRO A 20 -19.93 13.09 -13.40
N GLY A 21 -19.42 13.10 -12.16
CA GLY A 21 -18.43 12.12 -11.68
C GLY A 21 -18.81 10.64 -11.88
N TRP A 22 -20.10 10.31 -11.99
CA TRP A 22 -20.57 8.95 -12.31
C TRP A 22 -20.13 8.43 -13.69
N TRP A 23 -19.83 9.33 -14.65
CA TRP A 23 -19.27 8.95 -15.97
C TRP A 23 -17.82 8.47 -15.91
N THR A 24 -17.04 8.87 -14.90
CA THR A 24 -15.64 8.45 -14.79
C THR A 24 -15.49 6.98 -14.37
N GLY A 25 -16.49 6.42 -13.67
CA GLY A 25 -16.60 4.98 -13.38
C GLY A 25 -17.11 4.15 -14.57
N LEU A 26 -17.78 4.79 -15.54
CA LEU A 26 -18.39 4.14 -16.70
C LEU A 26 -17.49 4.12 -17.94
N ARG A 27 -16.18 4.35 -17.80
CA ARG A 27 -15.26 4.46 -18.95
C ARG A 27 -15.12 3.20 -19.78
N GLY A 28 -15.35 2.03 -19.19
CA GLY A 28 -15.45 0.76 -19.92
C GLY A 28 -16.82 0.55 -20.56
N LEU A 29 -17.85 1.31 -20.18
CA LEU A 29 -19.22 1.12 -20.65
C LEU A 29 -19.37 1.36 -22.16
N PRO A 30 -18.79 2.40 -22.79
CA PRO A 30 -18.87 2.57 -24.24
C PRO A 30 -18.22 1.41 -24.99
N VAL A 31 -17.09 0.91 -24.48
CA VAL A 31 -16.35 -0.22 -25.07
C VAL A 31 -17.13 -1.53 -24.88
N ALA A 32 -17.75 -1.73 -23.72
CA ALA A 32 -18.61 -2.88 -23.44
C ALA A 32 -19.92 -2.84 -24.24
N LEU A 33 -20.55 -1.67 -24.38
CA LEU A 33 -21.71 -1.45 -25.25
C LEU A 33 -21.37 -1.72 -26.71
N PHE A 34 -20.19 -1.32 -27.16
CA PHE A 34 -19.70 -1.61 -28.50
C PHE A 34 -19.47 -3.11 -28.74
N ALA A 35 -19.09 -3.85 -27.70
CA ALA A 35 -18.91 -5.30 -27.77
C ALA A 35 -20.20 -6.11 -27.58
N LEU A 36 -21.28 -5.48 -27.11
CA LEU A 36 -22.56 -6.13 -26.82
C LEU A 36 -23.16 -6.89 -28.02
N PRO A 37 -23.06 -6.40 -29.28
CA PRO A 37 -23.52 -7.15 -30.45
C PRO A 37 -22.75 -8.45 -30.72
N LEU A 38 -21.50 -8.57 -30.23
CA LEU A 38 -20.66 -9.76 -30.43
C LEU A 38 -21.11 -10.96 -29.60
N VAL A 39 -21.79 -10.71 -28.47
CA VAL A 39 -22.25 -11.77 -27.57
C VAL A 39 -23.28 -12.69 -28.25
N PRO A 40 -24.40 -12.19 -28.81
CA PRO A 40 -25.34 -13.06 -29.51
C PRO A 40 -24.73 -13.71 -30.77
N THR A 41 -23.82 -13.02 -31.48
CA THR A 41 -23.13 -13.62 -32.64
C THR A 41 -22.23 -14.78 -32.25
N PHE A 42 -21.55 -14.70 -31.10
CA PHE A 42 -20.75 -15.78 -30.56
C PHE A 42 -21.61 -17.02 -30.27
N PHE A 43 -22.75 -16.87 -29.59
CA PHE A 43 -23.64 -17.99 -29.30
C PHE A 43 -24.25 -18.59 -30.57
N LEU A 44 -24.61 -17.75 -31.55
CA LEU A 44 -25.12 -18.23 -32.84
C LEU A 44 -24.05 -19.02 -33.60
N ALA A 45 -22.81 -18.51 -33.66
CA ALA A 45 -21.68 -19.20 -34.29
C ALA A 45 -21.33 -20.53 -33.60
N LEU A 46 -21.48 -20.59 -32.28
CA LEU A 46 -21.31 -21.82 -31.51
C LEU A 46 -22.40 -22.85 -31.86
N ALA A 47 -23.65 -22.39 -32.02
CA ALA A 47 -24.78 -23.24 -32.37
C ALA A 47 -24.73 -23.78 -33.81
N THR A 48 -24.16 -23.02 -34.75
CA THR A 48 -24.00 -23.44 -36.15
C THR A 48 -22.74 -24.29 -36.40
N GLY A 49 -21.82 -24.36 -35.43
CA GLY A 49 -20.59 -25.14 -35.54
C GLY A 49 -19.55 -24.54 -36.50
N GLU A 50 -19.73 -23.29 -36.95
CA GLU A 50 -18.81 -22.64 -37.87
C GLU A 50 -17.56 -22.14 -37.13
N GLY A 51 -16.55 -23.00 -37.04
CA GLY A 51 -15.30 -22.73 -36.31
C GLY A 51 -14.58 -21.44 -36.73
N ARG A 52 -14.78 -20.97 -37.98
CA ARG A 52 -14.26 -19.68 -38.44
C ARG A 52 -14.91 -18.49 -37.74
N LEU A 53 -16.24 -18.51 -37.60
CA LEU A 53 -16.98 -17.45 -36.90
C LEU A 53 -16.69 -17.46 -35.40
N VAL A 54 -16.50 -18.64 -34.81
CA VAL A 54 -16.09 -18.78 -33.40
C VAL A 54 -14.70 -18.17 -33.19
N GLY A 55 -13.75 -18.41 -34.11
CA GLY A 55 -12.42 -17.81 -34.05
C GLY A 55 -12.45 -16.27 -34.13
N GLY A 56 -13.25 -15.72 -35.03
CA GLY A 56 -13.40 -14.27 -35.19
C GLY A 56 -14.04 -13.58 -33.99
N THR A 57 -15.08 -14.19 -33.41
CA THR A 57 -15.77 -13.65 -32.24
C THR A 57 -14.89 -13.71 -30.98
N VAL A 58 -14.13 -14.78 -30.79
CA VAL A 58 -13.13 -14.90 -29.71
C VAL A 58 -12.03 -13.85 -29.86
N ALA A 59 -11.49 -13.65 -31.06
CA ALA A 59 -10.47 -12.64 -31.33
C ALA A 59 -10.99 -11.21 -31.06
N GLY A 60 -12.23 -10.91 -31.46
CA GLY A 60 -12.89 -9.64 -31.19
C GLY A 60 -13.07 -9.38 -29.69
N LEU A 61 -13.62 -10.35 -28.96
CA LEU A 61 -13.82 -10.25 -27.50
C LEU A 61 -12.50 -10.13 -26.74
N ALA A 62 -11.48 -10.89 -27.15
CA ALA A 62 -10.14 -10.79 -26.57
C ALA A 62 -9.51 -9.41 -26.80
N GLY A 63 -9.66 -8.84 -27.99
CA GLY A 63 -9.19 -7.50 -28.32
C GLY A 63 -9.85 -6.41 -27.45
N VAL A 64 -11.17 -6.51 -27.29
CA VAL A 64 -11.96 -5.60 -26.42
C VAL A 64 -11.54 -5.74 -24.95
N GLY A 65 -11.43 -6.97 -24.44
CA GLY A 65 -11.02 -7.23 -23.05
C GLY A 65 -9.61 -6.72 -22.76
N LEU A 66 -8.67 -6.92 -23.68
CA LEU A 66 -7.31 -6.40 -23.57
C LEU A 66 -7.27 -4.87 -23.60
N ALA A 67 -8.05 -4.23 -24.48
CA ALA A 67 -8.17 -2.79 -24.53
C ALA A 67 -8.73 -2.21 -23.20
N MET A 68 -9.77 -2.83 -22.63
CA MET A 68 -10.29 -2.45 -21.32
C MET A 68 -9.27 -2.65 -20.19
N SER A 69 -8.52 -3.75 -20.19
CA SER A 69 -7.49 -4.02 -19.18
C SER A 69 -6.33 -3.00 -19.20
N ARG A 70 -6.06 -2.40 -20.37
CA ARG A 70 -5.06 -1.33 -20.54
C ARG A 70 -5.64 0.01 -20.11
N LEU A 71 -6.86 0.33 -20.52
CA LEU A 71 -7.54 1.56 -20.11
C LEU A 71 -7.77 1.62 -18.59
N ALA A 72 -8.04 0.48 -17.95
CA ALA A 72 -8.19 0.39 -16.49
C ALA A 72 -6.89 0.72 -15.71
N ARG A 73 -5.71 0.57 -16.33
CA ARG A 73 -4.42 0.90 -15.69
C ARG A 73 -4.11 2.39 -15.70
N ALA A 74 -4.79 3.16 -16.57
CA ALA A 74 -4.66 4.61 -16.69
C ALA A 74 -3.20 5.11 -16.75
N ARG A 75 -2.28 4.37 -17.40
CA ARG A 75 -0.88 4.80 -17.56
C ARG A 75 -0.68 5.59 -18.83
N ARG A 76 0.35 6.43 -18.83
CA ARG A 76 0.70 7.30 -19.94
C ARG A 76 0.88 6.50 -21.25
N GLY A 77 0.04 6.78 -22.24
CA GLY A 77 0.07 6.11 -23.55
C GLY A 77 -0.73 4.82 -23.66
N ASP A 78 -1.48 4.44 -22.61
CA ASP A 78 -2.38 3.29 -22.68
C ASP A 78 -3.56 3.53 -23.63
N ALA A 79 -4.00 4.77 -23.84
CA ALA A 79 -5.02 5.11 -24.85
C ALA A 79 -4.57 4.74 -26.27
N ARG A 80 -3.32 5.05 -26.64
CA ARG A 80 -2.74 4.71 -27.94
C ARG A 80 -2.64 3.19 -28.12
N ARG A 81 -2.23 2.48 -27.06
CA ARG A 81 -2.12 1.02 -27.06
C ARG A 81 -3.48 0.32 -27.11
N ALA A 82 -4.48 0.86 -26.40
CA ALA A 82 -5.84 0.36 -26.41
C ALA A 82 -6.49 0.53 -27.78
N GLY A 83 -6.29 1.68 -28.44
CA GLY A 83 -6.76 1.89 -29.80
C GLY A 83 -6.16 0.88 -30.79
N VAL A 84 -4.86 0.59 -30.69
CA VAL A 84 -4.20 -0.42 -31.56
C VAL A 84 -4.76 -1.81 -31.32
N LEU A 85 -4.93 -2.21 -30.05
CA LEU A 85 -5.52 -3.51 -29.71
C LEU A 85 -6.96 -3.66 -30.21
N LEU A 86 -7.74 -2.59 -30.10
CA LEU A 86 -9.13 -2.57 -30.55
C LEU A 86 -9.20 -2.65 -32.08
N GLY A 87 -8.37 -1.87 -32.80
CA GLY A 87 -8.27 -1.96 -34.25
C GLY A 87 -7.83 -3.32 -34.77
N VAL A 88 -6.82 -3.94 -34.14
CA VAL A 88 -6.36 -5.29 -34.50
C VAL A 88 -7.45 -6.34 -34.21
N GLY A 89 -8.10 -6.26 -33.04
CA GLY A 89 -9.19 -7.17 -32.67
C GLY A 89 -10.37 -7.08 -33.64
N THR A 90 -10.80 -5.87 -33.99
CA THR A 90 -11.87 -5.64 -34.96
C THR A 90 -11.48 -6.11 -36.36
N GLY A 91 -10.25 -5.86 -36.80
CA GLY A 91 -9.77 -6.32 -38.10
C GLY A 91 -9.73 -7.85 -38.20
N LEU A 92 -9.24 -8.53 -37.16
CA LEU A 92 -9.26 -9.99 -37.10
C LEU A 92 -10.69 -10.54 -37.09
N ALA A 93 -11.57 -9.98 -36.26
CA ALA A 93 -12.97 -10.39 -36.21
C ALA A 93 -13.66 -10.25 -37.57
N ALA A 94 -13.44 -9.13 -38.27
CA ALA A 94 -13.98 -8.89 -39.61
C ALA A 94 -13.36 -9.79 -40.68
N GLY A 95 -12.09 -10.17 -40.55
CA GLY A 95 -11.43 -11.10 -41.48
C GLY A 95 -11.99 -12.53 -41.37
N PHE A 96 -12.36 -12.95 -40.15
CA PHE A 96 -12.94 -14.27 -39.90
C PHE A 96 -14.46 -14.34 -40.12
N ALA A 97 -15.16 -13.20 -40.17
CA ALA A 97 -16.62 -13.12 -40.40
C ALA A 97 -17.06 -13.48 -41.83
N GLY A 98 -16.16 -13.97 -42.69
CA GLY A 98 -16.51 -14.69 -43.93
C GLY A 98 -17.01 -13.86 -45.12
N GLY A 99 -17.40 -12.60 -44.93
CA GLY A 99 -18.00 -11.78 -46.01
C GLY A 99 -17.25 -10.50 -46.39
N THR A 100 -16.33 -10.03 -45.56
CA THR A 100 -15.77 -8.66 -45.67
C THR A 100 -14.54 -8.53 -46.57
N GLY A 101 -13.96 -9.65 -47.01
CA GLY A 101 -12.69 -9.67 -47.74
C GLY A 101 -11.51 -9.10 -46.93
N GLY A 102 -10.28 -9.32 -47.40
CA GLY A 102 -9.08 -8.83 -46.70
C GLY A 102 -9.05 -7.30 -46.58
N LEU A 103 -9.49 -6.60 -47.63
CA LEU A 103 -9.55 -5.13 -47.66
C LEU A 103 -10.58 -4.57 -46.67
N GLY A 104 -11.78 -5.16 -46.58
CA GLY A 104 -12.81 -4.69 -45.64
C GLY A 104 -12.40 -4.88 -44.18
N ALA A 105 -11.69 -5.97 -43.87
CA ALA A 105 -11.14 -6.20 -42.54
C ALA A 105 -10.12 -5.13 -42.12
N VAL A 106 -9.23 -4.72 -43.03
CA VAL A 106 -8.25 -3.64 -42.78
C VAL A 106 -8.95 -2.30 -42.57
N VAL A 107 -9.92 -1.97 -43.43
CA VAL A 107 -10.68 -0.71 -43.31
C VAL A 107 -11.45 -0.64 -41.99
N LEU A 108 -12.10 -1.73 -41.57
CA LEU A 108 -12.81 -1.80 -40.30
C LEU A 108 -11.86 -1.69 -39.09
N GLY A 109 -10.69 -2.34 -39.15
CA GLY A 109 -9.67 -2.19 -38.11
C GLY A 109 -9.16 -0.76 -37.99
N LEU A 110 -8.93 -0.06 -39.10
CA LEU A 110 -8.52 1.35 -39.12
C LEU A 110 -9.62 2.28 -38.60
N MET A 111 -10.87 2.04 -38.97
CA MET A 111 -12.05 2.76 -38.45
C MET A 111 -12.18 2.60 -36.93
N ALA A 112 -12.04 1.38 -36.42
CA ALA A 112 -12.03 1.07 -34.99
C ALA A 112 -10.88 1.78 -34.25
N TRP A 113 -9.67 1.73 -34.82
CA TRP A 113 -8.51 2.44 -34.27
C TRP A 113 -8.73 3.96 -34.23
N GLY A 114 -9.21 4.54 -35.33
CA GLY A 114 -9.50 5.97 -35.44
C GLY A 114 -10.62 6.43 -34.50
N GLY A 115 -11.69 5.65 -34.39
CA GLY A 115 -12.79 5.91 -33.47
C GLY A 115 -12.35 5.84 -32.00
N ALA A 116 -11.54 4.85 -31.64
CA ALA A 116 -10.94 4.78 -30.32
C ALA A 116 -10.03 5.99 -30.06
N ARG A 117 -9.24 6.40 -31.06
CA ARG A 117 -8.40 7.60 -30.93
C ARG A 117 -9.24 8.85 -30.69
N LEU A 118 -10.28 9.10 -31.48
CA LEU A 118 -11.17 10.26 -31.31
C LEU A 118 -11.90 10.24 -29.96
N LEU A 119 -12.26 9.07 -29.46
CA LEU A 119 -12.95 8.92 -28.17
C LEU A 119 -12.03 9.16 -26.97
N TYR A 120 -10.71 8.95 -27.13
CA TYR A 120 -9.73 9.07 -26.06
C TYR A 120 -8.72 10.22 -26.24
N ASP A 121 -8.68 10.89 -27.40
CA ASP A 121 -7.91 12.13 -27.64
C ASP A 121 -8.57 13.25 -26.82
N GLY A 122 -7.83 13.85 -25.88
CA GLY A 122 -8.33 14.87 -24.96
C GLY A 122 -8.63 14.37 -23.54
N VAL A 123 -8.54 13.06 -23.27
CA VAL A 123 -8.47 12.56 -21.88
C VAL A 123 -7.06 12.84 -21.36
N THR A 124 -6.87 13.97 -20.68
CA THR A 124 -5.64 14.29 -19.96
C THR A 124 -5.42 13.26 -18.85
N GLU A 125 -4.48 12.35 -19.09
CA GLU A 125 -3.95 11.38 -18.13
C GLU A 125 -3.34 12.15 -16.94
N ALA A 126 -4.02 12.15 -15.79
CA ALA A 126 -3.37 12.56 -14.56
C ALA A 126 -2.24 11.57 -14.26
N ALA A 127 -1.08 12.11 -13.85
CA ALA A 127 0.03 11.30 -13.37
C ALA A 127 -0.49 10.24 -12.38
N PRO A 128 0.07 9.01 -12.40
CA PRO A 128 -0.37 7.95 -11.51
C PRO A 128 -0.53 8.51 -10.09
N PRO A 129 -1.64 8.22 -9.38
CA PRO A 129 -1.74 8.62 -7.98
C PRO A 129 -0.45 8.16 -7.31
N PRO A 130 0.22 9.04 -6.53
CA PRO A 130 1.49 8.69 -5.93
C PRO A 130 1.34 7.31 -5.31
N PRO A 131 2.28 6.37 -5.55
CA PRO A 131 2.14 5.01 -5.06
C PRO A 131 1.68 5.08 -3.61
N PRO A 132 0.64 4.33 -3.20
CA PRO A 132 0.25 4.30 -1.81
C PRO A 132 1.54 4.09 -1.04
N ARG A 133 1.90 5.06 -0.17
CA ARG A 133 3.13 4.97 0.61
C ARG A 133 3.17 3.55 1.14
N PRO A 134 4.27 2.80 0.96
CA PRO A 134 4.39 1.49 1.58
C PRO A 134 3.85 1.64 2.99
N ALA A 135 2.89 0.79 3.39
CA ALA A 135 2.49 0.75 4.78
C ALA A 135 3.80 0.73 5.58
N PRO A 136 3.99 1.66 6.54
CA PRO A 136 5.24 1.72 7.28
C PRO A 136 5.58 0.29 7.69
N ALA A 137 6.80 -0.16 7.37
CA ALA A 137 7.21 -1.51 7.68
C ALA A 137 6.83 -1.75 9.15
N PRO A 138 6.15 -2.87 9.47
CA PRO A 138 5.69 -3.12 10.83
C PRO A 138 6.88 -2.92 11.75
N ASP A 139 6.76 -1.95 12.65
CA ASP A 139 7.87 -1.63 13.53
C ASP A 139 8.04 -2.85 14.44
N ALA A 140 9.26 -3.38 14.52
CA ALA A 140 9.55 -4.56 15.34
C ALA A 140 9.16 -4.34 16.82
N LEU A 141 8.96 -3.09 17.23
CA LEU A 141 8.52 -2.68 18.57
C LEU A 141 7.00 -2.52 18.72
N ASP A 142 6.22 -2.50 17.63
CA ASP A 142 4.75 -2.40 17.66
C ASP A 142 4.06 -3.43 18.58
N PRO A 143 4.41 -4.73 18.56
CA PRO A 143 3.80 -5.68 19.50
C PRO A 143 4.09 -5.32 20.96
N MET A 144 5.28 -4.75 21.25
CA MET A 144 5.65 -4.35 22.61
C MET A 144 4.89 -3.08 23.05
N ARG A 145 4.65 -2.15 22.12
CA ARG A 145 3.79 -0.97 22.37
C ARG A 145 2.36 -1.37 22.70
N ALA A 146 1.79 -2.31 21.95
CA ALA A 146 0.44 -2.81 22.19
C ALA A 146 0.32 -3.48 23.56
N ARG A 147 1.31 -4.30 23.95
CA ARG A 147 1.37 -4.96 25.27
C ARG A 147 1.47 -3.94 26.41
N LEU A 148 2.33 -2.94 26.29
CA LEU A 148 2.44 -1.86 27.29
C LEU A 148 1.16 -1.02 27.38
N ALA A 149 0.48 -0.75 26.26
CA ALA A 149 -0.80 -0.05 26.27
C ALA A 149 -1.88 -0.85 27.02
N ALA A 150 -1.92 -2.17 26.83
CA ALA A 150 -2.82 -3.05 27.58
C ALA A 150 -2.51 -3.06 29.08
N LEU A 151 -1.22 -3.13 29.46
CA LEU A 151 -0.80 -3.06 30.86
C LEU A 151 -1.20 -1.75 31.54
N ARG A 152 -1.07 -0.61 30.83
CA ARG A 152 -1.47 0.71 31.33
C ARG A 152 -2.99 0.85 31.52
N ALA A 153 -3.77 0.16 30.70
CA ALA A 153 -5.21 0.11 30.82
C ALA A 153 -5.70 -0.90 31.87
N GLY A 154 -4.80 -1.73 32.41
CA GLY A 154 -5.08 -2.75 33.41
C GLY A 154 -5.06 -2.22 34.84
N ASP A 155 -4.33 -2.91 35.72
CA ASP A 155 -4.27 -2.57 37.14
C ASP A 155 -3.45 -1.28 37.39
N PRO A 156 -3.99 -0.26 38.08
CA PRO A 156 -3.31 1.01 38.35
C PRO A 156 -2.01 0.87 39.16
N ARG A 157 -1.83 -0.23 39.91
CA ARG A 157 -0.61 -0.47 40.70
C ARG A 157 0.60 -0.76 39.83
N LEU A 158 0.40 -1.25 38.61
CA LEU A 158 1.49 -1.59 37.66
C LEU A 158 1.89 -0.40 36.77
N LEU A 159 1.10 0.68 36.82
CA LEU A 159 1.23 1.84 35.96
C LEU A 159 2.61 2.52 36.02
N PRO A 160 3.26 2.70 37.19
CA PRO A 160 4.59 3.32 37.25
C PRO A 160 5.64 2.54 36.46
N ALA A 161 5.73 1.22 36.65
CA ALA A 161 6.68 0.40 35.89
C ALA A 161 6.36 0.35 34.39
N ALA A 162 5.07 0.29 34.02
CA ALA A 162 4.65 0.30 32.62
C ALA A 162 4.91 1.66 31.91
N GLN A 163 4.96 2.76 32.67
CA GLN A 163 5.37 4.06 32.13
C GLN A 163 6.87 4.07 31.83
N GLU A 164 7.70 3.63 32.77
CA GLU A 164 9.17 3.62 32.61
C GLU A 164 9.63 2.65 31.52
N LEU A 165 9.01 1.48 31.40
CA LEU A 165 9.28 0.56 30.29
C LEU A 165 8.87 1.15 28.95
N GLY A 166 7.85 2.03 28.91
CA GLY A 166 7.52 2.78 27.71
C GLY A 166 8.57 3.81 27.35
N GLY A 167 9.10 4.54 28.33
CA GLY A 167 10.24 5.43 28.10
C GLY A 167 11.44 4.68 27.55
N LEU A 168 11.77 3.51 28.10
CA LEU A 168 12.82 2.63 27.58
C LEU A 168 12.54 2.18 26.13
N LEU A 169 11.29 1.82 25.81
CA LEU A 169 10.88 1.45 24.46
C LEU A 169 11.07 2.62 23.48
N ASP A 170 10.72 3.83 23.87
CA ASP A 170 10.86 5.03 23.03
C ASP A 170 12.34 5.35 22.77
N GLU A 171 13.21 5.20 23.77
CA GLU A 171 14.67 5.33 23.60
C GLU A 171 15.23 4.25 22.66
N LEU A 172 14.76 3.00 22.78
CA LEU A 172 15.12 1.90 21.89
C LEU A 172 14.65 2.11 20.45
N ALA A 173 13.48 2.71 20.25
CA ALA A 173 12.95 3.04 18.93
C ALA A 173 13.81 4.10 18.22
N GLN A 174 14.39 5.02 18.99
CA GLN A 174 15.33 6.02 18.46
C GLN A 174 16.71 5.41 18.19
N ARG A 175 17.12 4.38 18.93
CA ARG A 175 18.48 3.82 18.91
C ARG A 175 18.50 2.29 18.87
N PRO A 176 18.15 1.68 17.73
CA PRO A 176 18.05 0.23 17.60
C PRO A 176 19.41 -0.50 17.68
N ASP A 177 20.51 0.16 17.33
CA ASP A 177 21.83 -0.49 17.20
C ASP A 177 22.51 -0.77 18.55
N ALA A 178 22.16 -0.04 19.61
CA ALA A 178 22.71 -0.21 20.98
C ALA A 178 21.84 -1.13 21.88
N ALA A 179 20.87 -1.84 21.30
CA ALA A 179 19.72 -2.39 22.02
C ALA A 179 19.92 -3.68 22.81
N GLY A 180 21.11 -4.31 22.79
CA GLY A 180 21.28 -5.71 23.24
C GLY A 180 20.74 -6.00 24.64
N GLN A 181 21.24 -5.28 25.64
CA GLN A 181 20.86 -5.48 27.05
C GLN A 181 19.50 -4.83 27.38
N ALA A 182 19.25 -3.63 26.88
CA ALA A 182 18.00 -2.90 27.09
C ALA A 182 16.77 -3.64 26.55
N ARG A 183 16.90 -4.30 25.39
CA ARG A 183 15.82 -5.13 24.82
C ARG A 183 15.48 -6.32 25.72
N ARG A 184 16.48 -6.93 26.38
CA ARG A 184 16.24 -8.02 27.34
C ARG A 184 15.48 -7.53 28.57
N VAL A 185 15.89 -6.39 29.15
CA VAL A 185 15.19 -5.77 30.28
C VAL A 185 13.75 -5.45 29.90
N LEU A 186 13.52 -4.89 28.72
CA LEU A 186 12.18 -4.57 28.22
C LEU A 186 11.30 -5.81 28.07
N VAL A 187 11.80 -6.88 27.44
CA VAL A 187 11.04 -8.13 27.25
C VAL A 187 10.70 -8.78 28.60
N VAL A 188 11.69 -8.95 29.47
CA VAL A 188 11.50 -9.58 30.79
C VAL A 188 10.57 -8.74 31.66
N GLY A 189 10.69 -7.42 31.60
CA GLY A 189 9.82 -6.49 32.33
C GLY A 189 8.37 -6.59 31.90
N ILE A 190 8.09 -6.57 30.59
CA ILE A 190 6.73 -6.70 30.06
C ILE A 190 6.14 -8.06 30.43
N ASP A 191 6.88 -9.16 30.23
CA ASP A 191 6.40 -10.51 30.55
C ASP A 191 6.12 -10.68 32.06
N GLY A 192 6.97 -10.09 32.91
CA GLY A 192 6.79 -10.08 34.36
C GLY A 192 5.52 -9.33 34.77
N LEU A 193 5.32 -8.12 34.25
CA LEU A 193 4.14 -7.32 34.54
C LEU A 193 2.85 -7.97 34.01
N GLU A 194 2.87 -8.58 32.84
CA GLU A 194 1.69 -9.27 32.30
C GLU A 194 1.27 -10.45 33.17
N ARG A 195 2.23 -11.26 33.64
CA ARG A 195 1.93 -12.37 34.55
C ARG A 195 1.31 -11.89 35.85
N ILE A 196 1.80 -10.77 36.39
CA ILE A 196 1.23 -10.15 37.60
C ILE A 196 -0.17 -9.61 37.30
N GLY A 197 -0.33 -8.85 36.21
CA GLY A 197 -1.61 -8.27 35.80
C GLY A 197 -2.69 -9.33 35.59
N VAL A 198 -2.36 -10.46 34.95
CA VAL A 198 -3.27 -11.59 34.80
C VAL A 198 -3.70 -12.16 36.15
N ARG A 199 -2.77 -12.40 37.09
CA ARG A 199 -3.12 -12.90 38.43
C ARG A 199 -4.01 -11.93 39.20
N LEU A 200 -3.70 -10.63 39.15
CA LEU A 200 -4.49 -9.59 39.81
C LEU A 200 -5.90 -9.50 39.21
N SER A 201 -6.03 -9.60 37.88
CA SER A 201 -7.33 -9.62 37.20
C SER A 201 -8.20 -10.83 37.56
N GLN A 202 -7.57 -11.94 37.99
CA GLN A 202 -8.25 -13.15 38.48
C GLN A 202 -8.62 -13.05 39.97
N GLY A 203 -8.39 -11.90 40.61
CA GLY A 203 -8.71 -11.68 42.03
C GLY A 203 -7.67 -12.25 42.99
N ALA A 204 -6.46 -12.57 42.52
CA ALA A 204 -5.39 -12.99 43.41
C ALA A 204 -5.02 -11.84 44.37
N THR A 205 -4.82 -12.16 45.65
CA THR A 205 -4.31 -11.20 46.62
C THR A 205 -2.89 -10.77 46.23
N PRO A 206 -2.63 -9.46 46.08
CA PRO A 206 -1.32 -8.96 45.71
C PRO A 206 -0.30 -9.29 46.79
N PRO A 207 0.90 -9.79 46.44
CA PRO A 207 1.94 -10.07 47.43
C PRO A 207 2.43 -8.76 48.05
N GLU A 208 2.81 -8.80 49.33
CA GLU A 208 3.32 -7.64 50.07
C GLU A 208 4.57 -7.03 49.42
N THR A 209 5.33 -7.85 48.68
CA THR A 209 6.54 -7.44 47.96
C THR A 209 6.26 -6.77 46.60
N LEU A 210 5.01 -6.77 46.13
CA LEU A 210 4.65 -6.22 44.82
C LEU A 210 5.12 -4.77 44.61
N PRO A 211 4.92 -3.83 45.55
CA PRO A 211 5.37 -2.44 45.36
C PRO A 211 6.89 -2.35 45.14
N VAL A 212 7.66 -3.11 45.92
CA VAL A 212 9.13 -3.16 45.80
C VAL A 212 9.55 -3.68 44.43
N LEU A 213 8.91 -4.75 43.94
CA LEU A 213 9.20 -5.32 42.62
C LEU A 213 8.88 -4.34 41.47
N VAL A 214 7.77 -3.61 41.58
CA VAL A 214 7.36 -2.59 40.59
C VAL A 214 8.36 -1.44 40.59
N ASP A 215 8.80 -0.98 41.76
CA ASP A 215 9.80 0.09 41.89
C ASP A 215 11.18 -0.33 41.37
N ASP A 216 11.60 -1.56 41.64
CA ASP A 216 12.87 -2.09 41.14
C ASP A 216 12.86 -2.23 39.62
N LEU A 217 11.74 -2.67 39.04
CA LEU A 217 11.57 -2.74 37.60
C LEU A 217 11.57 -1.34 36.96
N ALA A 218 10.88 -0.38 37.57
CA ALA A 218 10.89 1.03 37.15
C ALA A 218 12.32 1.61 37.20
N ARG A 219 13.09 1.31 38.25
CA ARG A 219 14.49 1.73 38.39
C ARG A 219 15.38 1.08 37.32
N ALA A 220 15.23 -0.22 37.07
CA ALA A 220 15.98 -0.93 36.04
C ALA A 220 15.69 -0.41 34.62
N ALA A 221 14.43 -0.07 34.33
CA ALA A 221 14.03 0.52 33.05
C ALA A 221 14.67 1.91 32.86
N ARG A 222 14.61 2.78 33.89
CA ARG A 222 15.28 4.10 33.86
C ARG A 222 16.79 4.00 33.68
N GLN A 223 17.43 3.08 34.40
CA GLN A 223 18.88 2.87 34.27
C GLN A 223 19.24 2.42 32.86
N SER A 224 18.52 1.44 32.31
CA SER A 224 18.75 0.96 30.94
C SER A 224 18.58 2.07 29.90
N ALA A 225 17.59 2.95 30.09
CA ALA A 225 17.36 4.10 29.23
C ALA A 225 18.47 5.16 29.34
N ALA A 226 19.04 5.34 30.54
CA ALA A 226 20.18 6.23 30.74
C ALA A 226 21.46 5.67 30.12
N ASP A 227 21.70 4.36 30.28
CA ASP A 227 22.86 3.68 29.70
C ASP A 227 22.84 3.74 28.16
N LEU A 228 21.68 3.57 27.54
CA LEU A 228 21.50 3.74 26.09
C LEU A 228 21.87 5.16 25.61
N ARG A 229 21.49 6.19 26.38
CA ARG A 229 21.85 7.59 26.08
C ARG A 229 23.36 7.85 26.28
N GLY A 230 23.97 7.21 27.27
CA GLY A 230 25.40 7.31 27.57
C GLY A 230 26.29 6.65 26.52
N ALA A 231 25.94 5.44 26.08
CA ALA A 231 26.74 4.64 25.14
C ALA A 231 26.99 5.34 23.79
N GLU A 232 26.03 6.12 23.29
CA GLU A 232 26.19 6.90 22.06
C GLU A 232 27.14 8.10 22.25
N THR A 233 27.06 8.75 23.41
CA THR A 233 27.94 9.90 23.73
C THR A 233 29.40 9.45 23.81
N GLU A 234 29.66 8.28 24.37
CA GLU A 234 30.99 7.68 24.43
C GLU A 234 31.50 7.26 23.05
N ALA A 235 30.65 6.64 22.23
CA ALA A 235 30.99 6.27 20.85
C ALA A 235 31.33 7.50 19.99
N LEU A 236 30.56 8.58 20.10
CA LEU A 236 30.82 9.85 19.41
C LEU A 236 32.11 10.51 19.91
N ALA A 237 32.36 10.52 21.23
CA ALA A 237 33.59 11.08 21.80
C ALA A 237 34.85 10.35 21.30
N ILE A 238 34.78 9.02 21.18
CA ILE A 238 35.88 8.21 20.62
C ILE A 238 36.09 8.56 19.14
N GLN A 239 35.02 8.64 18.34
CA GLN A 239 35.13 8.99 16.92
C GLN A 239 35.71 10.39 16.70
N VAL A 240 35.26 11.38 17.47
CA VAL A 240 35.79 12.76 17.41
C VAL A 240 37.27 12.79 17.80
N LYS A 241 37.66 12.07 18.86
CA LYS A 241 39.06 11.96 19.28
C LYS A 241 39.92 11.32 18.19
N VAL A 242 39.47 10.22 17.58
CA VAL A 242 40.20 9.55 16.48
C VAL A 242 40.34 10.46 15.26
N LEU A 243 39.31 11.24 14.93
CA LEU A 243 39.36 12.24 13.85
C LEU A 243 40.34 13.38 14.18
N GLN A 244 40.34 13.88 15.41
CA GLN A 244 41.29 14.90 15.86
C GLN A 244 42.73 14.38 15.85
N ASP A 245 42.96 13.18 16.36
CA ASP A 245 44.28 12.53 16.35
C ASP A 245 44.79 12.33 14.91
N ARG A 246 43.88 11.97 13.98
CA ARG A 246 44.23 11.81 12.56
C ARG A 246 44.52 13.14 11.87
N LEU A 247 43.73 14.19 12.12
CA LEU A 247 43.98 15.54 11.60
C LEU A 247 45.31 16.11 12.13
N HIS A 248 45.61 15.85 13.39
CA HIS A 248 46.88 16.26 14.01
C HIS A 248 48.08 15.51 13.40
N GLN A 249 47.93 14.22 13.09
CA GLN A 249 48.95 13.42 12.39
C GLN A 249 49.14 13.86 10.93
N GLU A 250 48.10 14.37 10.27
CA GLU A 250 48.16 14.88 8.90
C GLU A 250 48.67 16.33 8.82
N GLY A 251 48.99 16.97 9.96
CA GLY A 251 49.62 18.29 10.01
C GLY A 251 48.68 19.46 9.71
N ILE A 252 47.37 19.22 9.75
CA ILE A 252 46.35 20.25 9.55
C ILE A 252 45.82 20.67 10.92
N SER A 253 46.30 21.80 11.43
CA SER A 253 45.85 22.45 12.67
C SER A 253 44.89 23.59 12.39
#